data_AF-A0A6I7QVZ9-F1
#
_entry.id   AF-A0A6I7QVZ9-F1
#
_cell.length_a   1.000
_cell.length_b   1.000
_cell.length_c   1.000
_cell.angle_alpha   90.00
_cell.angle_beta   90.00
_cell.angle_gamma   90.00
#
_symmetry.space_group_name_H-M   'P 1'
#
loop_
_entity.id
_entity.type
_entity.pdbx_description
1 polymer ?
#
loop_
_entity_poly.entity_id
_entity_poly.type
_entity_poly.pdbx_seq_one_letter_code
_entity_poly.pdbx_strand_id
1 'polypeptide(L)'
;MNRKRGVRLLVLLVLLGTAVFLSLRFDLPVLLRALMSWIEARGTAGALVFVAVYIVATVLFIPGSILTLGAGAVYGVVMGTVWVSIASTLGAFAAFLTGRYIARDWVAAKTARYPRFHAIDQAVRREGWKIVFLTRNSPVFPFNLSNYAYGLTAVPAGGYLLASWIGMLPGTVMYVYLGSLAASVATLGASPGEAAGRPEPLQWALYTLGFIATVAVTILVTRTAKKALNQSLEVQS
;
A
#
# COMPACT_ATOMS: atom_id res chain seq x y z
N MET A 1 3.79 -7.23 36.60
CA MET A 1 4.00 -6.88 35.17
C MET A 1 3.22 -7.88 34.31
N ASN A 2 2.22 -7.42 33.56
CA ASN A 2 1.13 -8.28 33.04
C ASN A 2 1.65 -9.35 32.05
N ARG A 3 1.56 -10.65 32.39
CA ARG A 3 2.05 -11.80 31.59
C ARG A 3 1.60 -11.74 30.12
N LYS A 4 0.40 -11.20 29.86
CA LYS A 4 -0.16 -10.96 28.51
C LYS A 4 0.57 -9.88 27.70
N ARG A 5 1.16 -8.87 28.35
CA ARG A 5 2.00 -7.83 27.69
C ARG A 5 3.37 -8.38 27.31
N GLY A 6 3.95 -9.24 28.14
CA GLY A 6 5.22 -9.93 27.84
C GLY A 6 5.11 -10.82 26.61
N VAL A 7 4.05 -11.61 26.52
CA VAL A 7 3.78 -12.45 25.34
C VAL A 7 3.56 -11.62 24.07
N ARG A 8 2.82 -10.51 24.13
CA ARG A 8 2.60 -9.63 22.96
C ARG A 8 3.88 -8.96 22.46
N LEU A 9 4.73 -8.48 23.37
CA LEU A 9 6.02 -7.89 23.00
C LEU A 9 6.99 -8.94 22.45
N LEU A 10 7.00 -10.14 23.04
CA LEU A 10 7.78 -11.26 22.54
C LEU A 10 7.32 -11.65 21.12
N VAL A 11 6.01 -11.74 20.87
CA VAL A 11 5.46 -12.02 19.54
C VAL A 11 5.85 -10.94 18.54
N LEU A 12 5.74 -9.65 18.90
CA LEU A 12 6.15 -8.55 18.02
C LEU A 12 7.66 -8.56 17.72
N LEU A 13 8.49 -8.84 18.72
CA LEU A 13 9.94 -8.94 18.57
C LEU A 13 10.34 -10.17 17.75
N VAL A 14 9.66 -11.29 17.92
CA VAL A 14 9.85 -12.48 17.10
C VAL A 14 9.44 -12.19 15.67
N LEU A 15 8.26 -11.60 15.42
CA LEU A 15 7.83 -11.24 14.06
C LEU A 15 8.80 -10.27 13.37
N LEU A 16 9.28 -9.26 14.10
CA LEU A 16 10.26 -8.29 13.59
C LEU A 16 11.62 -8.96 13.33
N GLY A 17 12.08 -9.81 14.26
CA GLY A 17 13.30 -10.58 14.13
C GLY A 17 13.26 -11.56 12.95
N THR A 18 12.12 -12.24 12.75
CA THR A 18 11.91 -13.14 11.61
C THR A 18 11.85 -12.36 10.31
N ALA A 19 11.19 -11.20 10.25
CA ALA A 19 11.15 -10.36 9.06
C ALA A 19 12.56 -9.85 8.66
N VAL A 20 13.36 -9.40 9.63
CA VAL A 20 14.75 -8.97 9.41
C VAL A 20 15.64 -10.15 9.03
N PHE A 21 15.51 -11.29 9.71
CA PHE A 21 16.25 -12.51 9.40
C PHE A 21 15.95 -13.04 8.00
N LEU A 22 14.68 -13.05 7.58
CA LEU A 22 14.27 -13.44 6.24
C LEU A 22 14.82 -12.47 5.18
N SER A 23 14.84 -11.16 5.48
CA SER A 23 15.38 -10.14 4.57
C SER A 23 16.90 -10.21 4.41
N LEU A 24 17.62 -10.70 5.42
CA LEU A 24 19.08 -10.85 5.40
C LEU A 24 19.56 -12.20 4.87
N ARG A 25 18.70 -13.24 4.87
CA ARG A 25 19.06 -14.62 4.47
C ARG A 25 18.58 -15.02 3.10
N PHE A 26 17.51 -14.40 2.61
CA PHE A 26 16.97 -14.66 1.29
C PHE A 26 17.24 -13.47 0.39
N ASP A 27 17.75 -13.71 -0.81
CA ASP A 27 17.70 -12.73 -1.89
C ASP A 27 16.23 -12.44 -2.19
N LEU A 28 15.69 -11.44 -1.51
CA LEU A 28 14.30 -11.04 -1.60
C LEU A 28 13.87 -10.85 -3.07
N PRO A 29 14.68 -10.26 -3.96
CA PRO A 29 14.36 -10.18 -5.38
C PRO A 29 14.17 -11.55 -6.06
N VAL A 30 14.97 -12.56 -5.70
CA VAL A 30 14.90 -13.91 -6.28
C VAL A 30 13.66 -14.64 -5.77
N LEU A 31 13.40 -14.58 -4.46
CA LEU A 31 12.20 -15.17 -3.87
C LEU A 31 10.92 -14.56 -4.45
N LEU A 32 10.92 -13.25 -4.66
CA LEU A 32 9.79 -12.54 -5.26
C LEU A 32 9.60 -12.91 -6.71
N ARG A 33 10.67 -13.02 -7.51
CA ARG A 33 10.57 -13.51 -8.89
C ARG A 33 9.97 -14.91 -8.93
N ALA A 34 10.47 -15.83 -8.10
CA ALA A 34 9.96 -17.20 -8.03
C ALA A 34 8.49 -17.28 -7.57
N LEU A 35 8.12 -16.47 -6.57
CA LEU A 35 6.74 -16.36 -6.09
C LEU A 35 5.84 -15.83 -7.20
N MET A 36 6.25 -14.74 -7.87
CA MET A 36 5.44 -14.11 -8.90
C MET A 36 5.30 -15.00 -10.14
N SER A 37 6.35 -15.71 -10.57
CA SER A 37 6.28 -16.67 -11.67
C SER A 37 5.38 -17.87 -11.34
N TRP A 38 5.42 -18.36 -10.10
CA TRP A 38 4.52 -19.43 -9.65
C TRP A 38 3.05 -18.96 -9.62
N ILE A 39 2.84 -17.73 -9.19
CA ILE A 39 1.53 -17.07 -9.15
C ILE A 39 0.98 -16.87 -10.57
N GLU A 40 1.82 -16.45 -11.52
CA GLU A 40 1.46 -16.30 -12.94
C GLU A 40 1.00 -17.63 -13.54
N ALA A 41 1.77 -18.69 -13.32
CA ALA A 41 1.51 -20.03 -13.86
C ALA A 41 0.18 -20.65 -13.39
N ARG A 42 -0.42 -20.13 -12.30
CA ARG A 42 -1.68 -20.62 -11.72
C ARG A 42 -2.89 -19.72 -11.99
N GLY A 43 -2.75 -18.68 -12.81
CA GLY A 43 -3.85 -17.81 -13.22
C GLY A 43 -4.60 -17.18 -12.03
N THR A 44 -5.93 -17.31 -11.99
CA THR A 44 -6.79 -16.71 -10.95
C THR A 44 -6.54 -17.24 -9.55
N ALA A 45 -6.21 -18.54 -9.42
CA ALA A 45 -5.86 -19.12 -8.13
C ALA A 45 -4.55 -18.52 -7.58
N GLY A 46 -3.58 -18.26 -8.47
CA GLY A 46 -2.35 -17.55 -8.11
C GLY A 46 -2.62 -16.13 -7.64
N ALA A 47 -3.54 -15.41 -8.28
CA ALA A 47 -3.92 -14.06 -7.89
C ALA A 47 -4.57 -14.00 -6.49
N LEU A 48 -5.36 -15.01 -6.10
CA LEU A 48 -5.89 -15.10 -4.73
C LEU A 48 -4.77 -15.31 -3.70
N VAL A 49 -3.77 -16.12 -4.03
CA VAL A 49 -2.58 -16.29 -3.19
C VAL A 49 -1.79 -14.99 -3.10
N PHE A 50 -1.63 -14.25 -4.20
CA PHE A 50 -1.01 -12.92 -4.21
C PHE A 50 -1.71 -11.98 -3.22
N VAL A 51 -3.04 -11.89 -3.27
CA VAL A 51 -3.84 -11.07 -2.36
C VAL A 51 -3.58 -11.47 -0.90
N ALA A 52 -3.61 -12.76 -0.59
CA ALA A 52 -3.34 -13.25 0.76
C ALA A 52 -1.93 -12.89 1.25
N VAL A 53 -0.91 -13.09 0.40
CA VAL A 53 0.48 -12.73 0.69
C VAL A 53 0.61 -11.23 0.94
N TYR A 54 -0.03 -10.39 0.11
CA TYR A 54 0.00 -8.94 0.28
C TYR A 54 -0.64 -8.50 1.59
N ILE A 55 -1.76 -9.10 1.99
CA ILE A 55 -2.43 -8.81 3.26
C ILE A 55 -1.49 -9.13 4.43
N VAL A 56 -0.91 -10.33 4.42
CA VAL A 56 0.05 -10.75 5.46
C VAL A 56 1.26 -9.83 5.48
N ALA A 57 1.83 -9.51 4.32
CA ALA A 57 2.95 -8.60 4.18
C ALA A 57 2.64 -7.21 4.78
N THR A 58 1.46 -6.67 4.48
CA THR A 58 1.00 -5.37 5.01
C THR A 58 0.88 -5.39 6.53
N VAL A 59 0.29 -6.46 7.09
CA VAL A 59 0.14 -6.62 8.55
C VAL A 59 1.51 -6.76 9.22
N LEU A 60 2.45 -7.48 8.58
CA LEU A 60 3.82 -7.70 9.06
C LEU A 60 4.79 -6.55 8.77
N PHE A 61 4.30 -5.38 8.36
CA PHE A 61 5.12 -4.21 8.03
C PHE A 61 6.11 -4.40 6.87
N ILE A 62 5.93 -5.41 6.04
CA ILE A 62 6.72 -5.58 4.81
C ILE A 62 6.31 -4.48 3.82
N PRO A 63 7.26 -3.80 3.15
CA PRO A 63 6.94 -2.76 2.18
C PRO A 63 6.13 -3.31 0.98
N GLY A 64 4.86 -2.89 0.88
CA GLY A 64 3.96 -3.31 -0.20
C GLY A 64 4.44 -2.88 -1.60
N SER A 65 5.27 -1.84 -1.69
CA SER A 65 5.88 -1.36 -2.95
C SER A 65 6.57 -2.47 -3.73
N ILE A 66 7.22 -3.39 -3.02
CA ILE A 66 7.95 -4.50 -3.64
C ILE A 66 6.98 -5.48 -4.33
N LEU A 67 5.88 -5.82 -3.66
CA LEU A 67 4.83 -6.68 -4.22
C LEU A 67 4.08 -5.97 -5.36
N THR A 68 3.86 -4.66 -5.25
CA THR A 68 3.21 -3.86 -6.30
C THR A 68 4.05 -3.79 -7.57
N LEU A 69 5.37 -3.56 -7.45
CA LEU A 69 6.29 -3.58 -8.59
C LEU A 69 6.32 -4.97 -9.24
N GLY A 70 6.40 -6.04 -8.43
CA GLY A 70 6.36 -7.42 -8.91
C GLY A 70 5.07 -7.75 -9.65
N ALA A 71 3.92 -7.31 -9.14
CA ALA A 71 2.63 -7.49 -9.80
C ALA A 71 2.58 -6.76 -11.15
N GLY A 72 3.18 -5.58 -11.26
CA GLY A 72 3.31 -4.88 -12.54
C GLY A 72 4.19 -5.61 -13.54
N ALA A 73 5.30 -6.19 -13.07
CA ALA A 73 6.20 -6.98 -13.91
C ALA A 73 5.55 -8.24 -14.49
N VAL A 74 4.65 -8.87 -13.72
CA VAL A 74 4.05 -10.18 -14.07
C VAL A 74 2.66 -10.06 -14.70
N TYR A 75 1.77 -9.25 -14.13
CA TYR A 75 0.39 -9.12 -14.60
C TYR A 75 0.18 -7.93 -15.55
N GLY A 76 1.22 -7.16 -15.81
CA GLY A 76 1.13 -5.91 -16.57
C GLY A 76 0.31 -4.83 -15.85
N VAL A 77 0.11 -3.71 -16.54
CA VAL A 77 -0.48 -2.50 -15.94
C VAL A 77 -1.92 -2.70 -15.49
N VAL A 78 -2.76 -3.29 -16.34
CA VAL A 78 -4.22 -3.39 -16.08
C VAL A 78 -4.50 -4.41 -14.98
N MET A 79 -4.12 -5.68 -15.18
CA MET A 79 -4.42 -6.74 -14.21
C MET A 79 -3.60 -6.58 -12.93
N GLY A 80 -2.36 -6.11 -13.02
CA GLY A 80 -1.56 -5.75 -11.85
C GLY A 80 -2.23 -4.68 -11.00
N THR A 81 -2.81 -3.64 -11.62
CA THR A 81 -3.55 -2.59 -10.89
C THR A 81 -4.78 -3.17 -10.21
N VAL A 82 -5.57 -4.01 -10.89
CA VAL A 82 -6.78 -4.63 -10.30
C VAL A 82 -6.41 -5.45 -9.07
N TRP A 83 -5.45 -6.37 -9.19
CA TRP A 83 -5.07 -7.25 -8.10
C TRP A 83 -4.42 -6.50 -6.95
N VAL A 84 -3.51 -5.55 -7.22
CA VAL A 84 -2.90 -4.73 -6.16
C VAL A 84 -3.93 -3.82 -5.50
N SER A 85 -4.88 -3.26 -6.25
CA SER A 85 -5.92 -2.40 -5.68
C SER A 85 -6.76 -3.15 -4.65
N ILE A 86 -7.18 -4.39 -4.98
CA ILE A 86 -7.89 -5.28 -4.06
C ILE A 86 -6.98 -5.65 -2.87
N ALA A 87 -5.79 -6.13 -3.15
CA ALA A 87 -4.85 -6.63 -2.16
C ALA A 87 -4.41 -5.56 -1.14
N SER A 88 -4.05 -4.38 -1.62
CA SER A 88 -3.62 -3.24 -0.80
C SER A 88 -4.75 -2.68 0.05
N THR A 89 -5.98 -2.64 -0.49
CA THR A 89 -7.16 -2.18 0.25
C THR A 89 -7.50 -3.15 1.37
N LEU A 90 -7.53 -4.46 1.09
CA LEU A 90 -7.78 -5.49 2.10
C LEU A 90 -6.66 -5.55 3.14
N GLY A 91 -5.40 -5.44 2.73
CA GLY A 91 -4.25 -5.41 3.64
C GLY A 91 -4.28 -4.20 4.58
N ALA A 92 -4.55 -3.01 4.02
CA ALA A 92 -4.72 -1.78 4.80
C ALA A 92 -5.89 -1.89 5.77
N PHE A 93 -6.98 -2.53 5.36
CA PHE A 93 -8.15 -2.77 6.20
C PHE A 93 -7.86 -3.77 7.32
N ALA A 94 -7.16 -4.87 7.03
CA ALA A 94 -6.75 -5.85 8.04
C ALA A 94 -5.84 -5.22 9.12
N ALA A 95 -4.84 -4.44 8.72
CA ALA A 95 -3.97 -3.71 9.65
C ALA A 95 -4.75 -2.68 10.48
N PHE A 96 -5.70 -1.98 9.87
CA PHE A 96 -6.61 -1.06 10.55
C PHE A 96 -7.50 -1.76 11.59
N LEU A 97 -8.10 -2.90 11.25
CA LEU A 97 -8.92 -3.70 12.18
C LEU A 97 -8.07 -4.25 13.33
N THR A 98 -6.84 -4.67 13.03
CA THR A 98 -5.86 -5.11 14.03
C THR A 98 -5.57 -3.97 15.01
N GLY A 99 -5.30 -2.75 14.52
CA GLY A 99 -5.14 -1.56 15.35
C GLY A 99 -6.39 -1.28 16.20
N ARG A 100 -7.57 -1.37 15.59
CA ARG A 100 -8.86 -1.04 16.22
C ARG A 100 -9.27 -1.98 17.33
N TYR A 101 -9.19 -3.28 17.10
CA TYR A 101 -9.76 -4.26 18.04
C TYR A 101 -8.71 -4.87 18.95
N ILE A 102 -7.43 -4.86 18.58
CA ILE A 102 -6.36 -5.49 19.38
C ILE A 102 -5.54 -4.44 20.13
N ALA A 103 -5.22 -3.32 19.48
CA ALA A 103 -4.29 -2.32 20.03
C ALA A 103 -4.99 -1.13 20.71
N ARG A 104 -6.20 -0.74 20.27
CA ARG A 104 -6.87 0.49 20.70
C ARG A 104 -6.99 0.64 22.21
N ASP A 105 -7.57 -0.34 22.90
CA ASP A 105 -7.80 -0.24 24.35
C ASP A 105 -6.49 -0.13 25.13
N TRP A 106 -5.46 -0.86 24.67
CA TRP A 106 -4.14 -0.82 25.28
C TRP A 106 -3.45 0.53 25.08
N VAL A 107 -3.55 1.11 23.88
CA VAL A 107 -2.99 2.44 23.60
C VAL A 107 -3.77 3.51 24.35
N ALA A 108 -5.10 3.51 24.24
CA ALA A 108 -5.97 4.48 24.90
C ALA A 108 -5.75 4.52 26.42
N ALA A 109 -5.59 3.37 27.08
CA ALA A 109 -5.27 3.32 28.50
C ALA A 109 -3.89 3.94 28.83
N LYS A 110 -2.91 3.85 27.92
CA LYS A 110 -1.60 4.50 28.09
C LYS A 110 -1.61 5.98 27.73
N THR A 111 -2.45 6.40 26.79
CA THR A 111 -2.53 7.78 26.31
C THR A 111 -3.62 8.61 26.96
N ALA A 112 -4.44 8.04 27.86
CA ALA A 112 -5.48 8.76 28.61
C ALA A 112 -4.98 10.02 29.34
N ARG A 113 -3.69 10.05 29.72
CA ARG A 113 -3.04 11.21 30.34
C ARG A 113 -2.64 12.33 29.37
N TYR A 114 -2.81 12.14 28.05
CA TYR A 114 -2.40 13.09 27.03
C TYR A 114 -3.63 13.68 26.29
N PRO A 115 -4.04 14.91 26.62
CA PRO A 115 -5.22 15.57 26.01
C PRO A 115 -5.16 15.65 24.48
N ARG A 116 -3.94 15.73 23.92
CA ARG A 116 -3.70 15.75 22.47
C ARG A 116 -4.25 14.51 21.75
N PHE A 117 -4.21 13.34 22.39
CA PHE A 117 -4.73 12.10 21.77
C PHE A 117 -6.26 12.17 21.61
N HIS A 118 -6.96 12.70 22.62
CA HIS A 118 -8.42 12.90 22.55
C HIS A 118 -8.83 13.97 21.54
N ALA A 119 -8.05 15.05 21.42
CA ALA A 119 -8.29 16.08 20.41
C ALA A 119 -8.13 15.53 18.98
N ILE A 120 -7.09 14.72 18.74
CA ILE A 120 -6.89 14.04 17.44
C ILE A 120 -8.03 13.06 17.17
N ASP A 121 -8.42 12.25 18.16
CA ASP A 121 -9.51 11.27 18.02
C ASP A 121 -10.85 11.95 17.65
N GLN A 122 -11.16 13.11 18.25
CA GLN A 122 -12.35 13.89 17.91
C GLN A 122 -12.27 14.56 16.54
N ALA A 123 -11.13 15.17 16.18
CA ALA A 123 -10.94 15.81 14.88
C ALA A 123 -11.09 14.80 13.74
N VAL A 124 -10.50 13.61 13.93
CA VAL A 124 -10.54 12.50 12.99
C VAL A 124 -11.94 11.89 12.88
N ARG A 125 -12.79 11.98 13.91
CA ARG A 125 -14.18 11.49 13.85
C ARG A 125 -15.04 12.23 12.83
N ARG A 126 -14.85 13.54 12.65
CA ARG A 126 -15.69 14.37 11.77
C ARG A 126 -15.26 14.32 10.30
N GLU A 127 -13.95 14.35 10.04
CA GLU A 127 -13.41 14.43 8.68
C GLU A 127 -12.47 13.26 8.33
N GLY A 128 -12.58 12.13 9.03
CA GLY A 128 -11.65 11.01 8.94
C GLY A 128 -11.40 10.49 7.54
N TRP A 129 -12.42 10.46 6.68
CA TRP A 129 -12.27 10.02 5.29
C TRP A 129 -11.41 11.00 4.47
N LYS A 130 -11.57 12.32 4.65
CA LYS A 130 -10.74 13.34 3.97
C LYS A 130 -9.30 13.25 4.44
N ILE A 131 -9.09 13.09 5.74
CA ILE A 131 -7.76 12.96 6.33
C ILE A 131 -7.06 11.72 5.75
N VAL A 132 -7.73 10.57 5.74
CA VAL A 132 -7.19 9.33 5.15
C VAL A 132 -6.88 9.55 3.67
N PHE A 133 -7.80 10.12 2.89
CA PHE A 133 -7.57 10.37 1.47
C PHE A 133 -6.34 11.26 1.21
N LEU A 134 -6.23 12.40 1.91
CA LEU A 134 -5.13 13.34 1.74
C LEU A 134 -3.78 12.74 2.16
N THR A 135 -3.76 12.00 3.25
CA THR A 135 -2.55 11.35 3.75
C THR A 135 -2.08 10.20 2.86
N ARG A 136 -2.98 9.46 2.20
CA ARG A 136 -2.61 8.45 1.20
C ARG A 136 -1.94 9.03 -0.04
N ASN A 137 -2.32 10.25 -0.41
CA ASN A 137 -1.70 10.98 -1.51
C ASN A 137 -0.44 11.76 -1.08
N SER A 138 -0.09 11.71 0.21
CA SER A 138 1.12 12.33 0.74
C SER A 138 2.22 11.29 0.93
N PRO A 139 3.44 11.52 0.39
CA PRO A 139 4.57 10.59 0.56
C PRO A 139 5.14 10.58 1.98
N VAL A 140 4.71 11.52 2.83
CA VAL A 140 5.26 11.72 4.18
C VAL A 140 4.81 10.61 5.15
N PHE A 141 3.65 10.00 4.90
CA PHE A 141 3.05 9.07 5.85
C PHE A 141 3.40 7.62 5.52
N PRO A 142 4.14 6.91 6.39
CA PRO A 142 4.46 5.50 6.16
C PRO A 142 3.19 4.65 6.09
N PHE A 143 3.01 3.94 4.98
CA PHE A 143 1.80 3.17 4.67
C PHE A 143 1.40 2.20 5.78
N ASN A 144 2.33 1.35 6.22
CA ASN A 144 2.04 0.30 7.21
C ASN A 144 1.67 0.90 8.56
N LEU A 145 2.42 1.89 9.05
CA LEU A 145 2.18 2.51 10.36
C LEU A 145 0.87 3.31 10.37
N SER A 146 0.57 4.03 9.30
CA SER A 146 -0.65 4.85 9.22
C SER A 146 -1.92 3.98 9.30
N ASN A 147 -1.91 2.78 8.71
CA ASN A 147 -3.03 1.82 8.81
C ASN A 147 -3.41 1.53 10.28
N TYR A 148 -2.41 1.24 11.11
CA TYR A 148 -2.62 1.00 12.54
C TYR A 148 -3.04 2.27 13.27
N ALA A 149 -2.41 3.41 12.96
CA ALA A 149 -2.73 4.69 13.56
C ALA A 149 -4.20 5.06 13.34
N TYR A 150 -4.74 4.91 12.12
CA TYR A 150 -6.16 5.11 11.85
C TYR A 150 -7.05 4.13 12.61
N GLY A 151 -6.61 2.89 12.80
CA GLY A 151 -7.31 1.89 13.61
C GLY A 151 -7.53 2.34 15.05
N LEU A 152 -6.56 3.06 15.62
CA LEU A 152 -6.62 3.61 16.98
C LEU A 152 -7.58 4.80 17.11
N THR A 153 -7.94 5.44 15.99
CA THR A 153 -8.84 6.60 15.96
C THR A 153 -10.31 6.21 15.71
N ALA A 154 -11.20 7.17 15.85
CA ALA A 154 -12.65 7.05 15.62
C ALA A 154 -13.09 7.12 14.14
N VAL A 155 -12.21 6.93 13.15
CA VAL A 155 -12.62 6.90 11.72
C VAL A 155 -13.62 5.76 11.47
N PRO A 156 -14.77 6.02 10.83
CA PRO A 156 -15.68 4.94 10.41
C PRO A 156 -14.98 3.95 9.47
N ALA A 157 -15.18 2.65 9.69
CA ALA A 157 -14.51 1.60 8.91
C ALA A 157 -14.74 1.74 7.38
N GLY A 158 -15.99 2.01 6.97
CA GLY A 158 -16.33 2.23 5.57
C GLY A 158 -15.67 3.49 4.99
N GLY A 159 -15.62 4.58 5.76
CA GLY A 159 -14.95 5.81 5.34
C GLY A 159 -13.44 5.62 5.15
N TYR A 160 -12.80 4.86 6.04
CA TYR A 160 -11.39 4.48 5.89
C TYR A 160 -11.15 3.60 4.66
N LEU A 161 -12.01 2.61 4.43
CA LEU A 161 -11.89 1.66 3.31
C LEU A 161 -11.99 2.39 1.97
N LEU A 162 -13.04 3.19 1.77
CA LEU A 162 -13.27 3.94 0.53
C LEU A 162 -12.20 5.00 0.30
N ALA A 163 -11.87 5.79 1.33
CA ALA A 163 -10.83 6.81 1.22
C ALA A 163 -9.45 6.20 0.92
N SER A 164 -9.12 5.06 1.53
CA SER A 164 -7.88 4.35 1.24
C SER A 164 -7.90 3.81 -0.18
N TRP A 165 -8.97 3.14 -0.62
CA TRP A 165 -9.05 2.58 -1.96
C TRP A 165 -8.86 3.66 -3.04
N ILE A 166 -9.63 4.75 -2.98
CA ILE A 166 -9.54 5.85 -3.95
C ILE A 166 -8.20 6.58 -3.83
N GLY A 167 -7.72 6.84 -2.60
CA GLY A 167 -6.48 7.56 -2.38
C GLY A 167 -5.22 6.79 -2.78
N MET A 168 -5.26 5.46 -2.76
CA MET A 168 -4.13 4.61 -3.15
C MET A 168 -4.10 4.28 -4.64
N LEU A 169 -5.22 4.41 -5.36
CA LEU A 169 -5.30 4.04 -6.78
C LEU A 169 -4.26 4.76 -7.66
N PRO A 170 -4.04 6.08 -7.57
CA PRO A 170 -3.03 6.76 -8.39
C PRO A 170 -1.61 6.21 -8.15
N GLY A 171 -1.24 6.04 -6.87
CA GLY A 171 0.05 5.47 -6.50
C GLY A 171 0.18 4.01 -6.94
N THR A 172 -0.91 3.24 -6.84
CA THR A 172 -0.95 1.84 -7.28
C THR A 172 -0.66 1.74 -8.78
N VAL A 173 -1.38 2.51 -9.61
CA VAL A 173 -1.17 2.53 -11.05
C VAL A 173 0.27 2.91 -11.38
N MET A 174 0.81 3.94 -10.73
CA MET A 174 2.20 4.38 -10.95
C MET A 174 3.21 3.27 -10.64
N TYR A 175 3.12 2.63 -9.47
CA TYR A 175 4.07 1.59 -9.10
C TYR A 175 3.92 0.32 -9.97
N VAL A 176 2.71 -0.08 -10.31
CA VAL A 176 2.47 -1.20 -11.23
C VAL A 176 3.03 -0.86 -12.62
N TYR A 177 2.83 0.36 -13.11
CA TYR A 177 3.39 0.83 -14.37
C TYR A 177 4.92 0.77 -14.37
N LEU A 178 5.56 1.28 -13.30
CA LEU A 178 7.02 1.20 -13.16
C LEU A 178 7.53 -0.25 -13.15
N GLY A 179 6.82 -1.16 -12.49
CA GLY A 179 7.14 -2.58 -12.50
C GLY A 179 7.05 -3.21 -13.88
N SER A 180 5.97 -2.92 -14.61
CA SER A 180 5.74 -3.39 -15.99
C SER A 180 6.77 -2.84 -16.97
N LEU A 181 7.12 -1.55 -16.84
CA LEU A 181 8.13 -0.90 -17.66
C LEU A 181 9.53 -1.49 -17.39
N ALA A 182 9.90 -1.69 -16.11
CA ALA A 182 11.17 -2.28 -15.74
C ALA A 182 11.33 -3.70 -16.32
N ALA A 183 10.27 -4.51 -16.29
CA ALA A 183 10.26 -5.83 -16.93
C ALA A 183 10.42 -5.73 -18.45
N SER A 184 9.69 -4.82 -19.11
CA SER A 184 9.75 -4.61 -20.55
C SER A 184 11.13 -4.15 -21.03
N VAL A 185 11.78 -3.24 -20.28
CA VAL A 185 13.14 -2.77 -20.59
C VAL A 185 14.17 -3.88 -20.37
N ALA A 186 14.03 -4.68 -19.31
CA ALA A 186 14.92 -5.81 -19.07
C ALA A 186 14.87 -6.86 -20.20
N THR A 187 13.70 -7.07 -20.80
CA THR A 187 13.55 -7.96 -21.96
C THR A 187 14.11 -7.38 -23.26
N LEU A 188 14.19 -6.05 -23.39
CA LEU A 188 14.77 -5.39 -24.57
C LEU A 188 16.31 -5.34 -24.53
N GLY A 189 16.91 -5.37 -23.33
CA GLY A 189 18.36 -5.40 -23.13
C GLY A 189 18.98 -6.80 -23.19
N ALA A 190 18.18 -7.86 -23.20
CA ALA A 190 18.60 -9.23 -23.48
C ALA A 190 18.57 -9.43 -25.02
N SER A 191 19.71 -9.80 -25.60
CA SER A 191 20.00 -9.85 -27.04
C SER A 191 18.84 -10.26 -27.99
N PRO A 192 18.78 -9.68 -29.21
CA PRO A 192 17.74 -9.96 -30.20
C PRO A 192 17.97 -11.34 -30.83
N GLY A 193 17.40 -12.37 -30.24
CA GLY A 193 17.50 -13.73 -30.75
C GLY A 193 16.57 -14.64 -29.97
N GLU A 194 15.51 -15.06 -30.64
CA GLU A 194 14.57 -16.12 -30.23
C GLU A 194 13.46 -15.70 -29.25
N ALA A 195 12.28 -15.48 -29.85
CA ALA A 195 10.94 -15.60 -29.26
C ALA A 195 10.45 -14.50 -28.28
N ALA A 196 10.31 -13.26 -28.75
CA ALA A 196 9.24 -12.39 -28.28
C ALA A 196 8.73 -11.55 -29.45
N GLY A 197 7.44 -11.70 -29.79
CA GLY A 197 6.80 -10.93 -30.86
C GLY A 197 7.07 -9.43 -30.66
N ARG A 198 7.25 -8.71 -31.77
CA ARG A 198 7.37 -7.24 -31.76
C ARG A 198 6.32 -6.69 -30.80
N PRO A 199 6.68 -5.85 -29.81
CA PRO A 199 5.67 -5.23 -28.97
C PRO A 199 4.72 -4.46 -29.88
N GLU A 200 3.47 -4.91 -29.95
CA GLU A 200 2.42 -4.31 -30.76
C GLU A 200 2.42 -2.79 -30.53
N PRO A 201 2.29 -1.95 -31.56
CA PRO A 201 2.18 -0.49 -31.39
C PRO A 201 1.17 -0.09 -30.33
N LEU A 202 0.13 -0.91 -30.14
CA LEU A 202 -0.86 -0.79 -29.08
C LEU A 202 -0.26 -0.85 -27.66
N GLN A 203 0.72 -1.71 -27.39
CA GLN A 203 1.34 -1.82 -26.06
C GLN A 203 2.13 -0.56 -25.70
N TRP A 204 2.90 -0.02 -26.64
CA TRP A 204 3.61 1.24 -26.45
C TRP A 204 2.66 2.43 -26.36
N ALA A 205 1.58 2.43 -27.15
CA ALA A 205 0.52 3.42 -27.02
C ALA A 205 -0.14 3.37 -25.64
N LEU A 206 -0.43 2.17 -25.11
CA LEU A 206 -0.99 1.98 -23.77
C LEU A 206 -0.02 2.42 -22.67
N TYR A 207 1.29 2.15 -22.81
CA TYR A 207 2.29 2.65 -21.86
C TYR A 207 2.39 4.18 -21.88
N THR A 208 2.44 4.77 -23.07
CA THR A 208 2.51 6.22 -23.24
C THR A 208 1.25 6.90 -22.70
N LEU A 209 0.07 6.36 -23.03
CA LEU A 209 -1.21 6.86 -22.53
C LEU A 209 -1.32 6.68 -21.01
N GLY A 210 -0.92 5.53 -20.48
CA GLY A 210 -0.89 5.25 -19.04
C GLY A 210 0.04 6.19 -18.29
N PHE A 211 1.21 6.50 -18.86
CA PHE A 211 2.14 7.49 -18.31
C PHE A 211 1.51 8.89 -18.28
N ILE A 212 0.92 9.34 -19.39
CA ILE A 212 0.23 10.64 -19.47
C ILE A 212 -0.91 10.71 -18.44
N ALA A 213 -1.75 9.68 -18.37
CA ALA A 213 -2.86 9.62 -17.41
C ALA A 213 -2.35 9.66 -15.96
N THR A 214 -1.28 8.94 -15.65
CA THR A 214 -0.70 8.89 -14.30
C THR A 214 -0.10 10.24 -13.91
N VAL A 215 0.61 10.91 -14.83
CA VAL A 215 1.13 12.27 -14.62
C VAL A 215 0.00 13.26 -14.41
N ALA A 216 -1.05 13.20 -15.24
CA ALA A 216 -2.21 14.07 -15.12
C ALA A 216 -2.92 13.90 -13.76
N VAL A 217 -3.19 12.66 -13.35
CA VAL A 217 -3.82 12.36 -12.06
C VAL A 217 -2.94 12.84 -10.90
N THR A 218 -1.63 12.57 -10.95
CA THR A 218 -0.68 13.01 -9.91
C THR A 218 -0.66 14.54 -9.78
N ILE A 219 -0.65 15.27 -10.92
CA ILE A 219 -0.71 16.73 -10.94
C ILE A 219 -2.05 17.24 -10.38
N LEU A 220 -3.18 16.65 -10.78
CA LEU A 220 -4.51 17.05 -10.33
C LEU A 220 -4.69 16.86 -8.82
N VAL A 221 -4.24 15.71 -8.31
CA VAL A 221 -4.24 15.42 -6.86
C VAL A 221 -3.38 16.43 -6.12
N THR A 222 -2.15 16.66 -6.58
CA THR A 222 -1.22 17.61 -5.95
C THR A 222 -1.77 19.04 -5.94
N ARG A 223 -2.38 19.46 -7.06
CA ARG A 223 -3.01 20.79 -7.19
C ARG A 223 -4.22 20.92 -6.27
N THR A 224 -5.07 19.90 -6.21
CA THR A 224 -6.23 19.90 -5.32
C THR A 224 -5.81 19.94 -3.85
N ALA A 225 -4.80 19.17 -3.47
CA ALA A 225 -4.24 19.18 -2.11
C ALA A 225 -3.66 20.55 -1.73
N LYS A 226 -2.89 21.18 -2.62
CA LYS A 226 -2.38 22.56 -2.40
C LYS A 226 -3.50 23.59 -2.30
N LYS A 227 -4.52 23.50 -3.15
CA LYS A 227 -5.66 24.43 -3.12
C LYS A 227 -6.46 24.32 -1.82
N ALA A 228 -6.71 23.10 -1.35
CA ALA A 228 -7.39 22.86 -0.08
C ALA A 228 -6.59 23.38 1.13
N LEU A 229 -5.25 23.25 1.09
CA LEU A 229 -4.37 23.79 2.12
C LEU A 229 -4.43 25.33 2.17
N ASN A 230 -4.33 25.99 1.03
CA ASN A 230 -4.35 27.46 0.97
C ASN A 230 -5.67 28.06 1.46
N GLN A 231 -6.81 27.45 1.10
CA GLN A 231 -8.12 27.90 1.58
C GLN A 231 -8.26 27.78 3.11
N SER A 232 -7.63 26.78 3.73
CA SER A 232 -7.65 26.64 5.19
C SER A 232 -6.79 27.67 5.93
N LEU A 233 -5.78 28.23 5.26
CA LEU A 233 -4.91 29.27 5.80
C LEU A 233 -5.56 30.66 5.68
N GLU A 234 -6.29 30.94 4.60
CA GLU A 234 -7.02 32.21 4.39
C GLU A 234 -8.21 32.37 5.33
N VAL A 235 -8.83 31.28 5.80
CA VAL A 235 -9.95 31.34 6.77
C VAL A 235 -9.48 31.63 8.21
N GLN A 236 -8.17 31.54 8.48
CA GLN A 236 -7.57 31.82 9.80
C GLN A 236 -6.90 33.20 9.89
N SER A 237 -6.83 33.96 8.79
CA SER A 237 -6.33 35.34 8.72
C SER A 237 -7.47 36.35 8.70
#